data_AF-A0A5F8GFB3-F1
#
_entry.id   AF-A0A5F8GFB3-F1
#
_cell.length_a   1.000
_cell.length_b   1.000
_cell.length_c   1.000
_cell.angle_alpha   90.00
_cell.angle_beta   90.00
_cell.angle_gamma   90.00
#
_symmetry.space_group_name_H-M   'P 1'
#
loop_
_entity.id
_entity.type
_entity.pdbx_description
1 polymer ?
#
loop_
_entity_poly.entity_id
_entity_poly.type
_entity_poly.pdbx_seq_one_letter_code
_entity_poly.pdbx_strand_id
1 'polypeptide(L)'
;MLFWFVCSFRLSFKIWREGFSSWCMDGKPMRRCTSTRPGETGMDVTSRCTLGDPNKLPEGVPQPARMPYISDKHPRQTLEVINLLRKHRELCDVVLVVGAKKIYAHRVILSACSPYFRAMFTGELAESRQTEVVIRDIDERAMELLIDFAYTSQITVEEGNVQTLLPAACLLQLAEIQEACCEFLKRQLDPSNCLGIRAFADTHSCRELLRIADKFTQHNFQEDMVFPLRTALAVSQKFWYVVSSLSFPFT
;
A
#
# COMPACT_ATOMS: atom_id res chain seq x y z
N MET A 1 8.76 15.16 26.42
CA MET A 1 8.07 15.73 25.22
C MET A 1 7.64 14.65 24.20
N LEU A 2 7.38 13.40 24.62
CA LEU A 2 7.17 12.25 23.70
C LEU A 2 5.76 11.63 23.74
N PHE A 3 4.81 12.25 24.44
CA PHE A 3 3.42 11.75 24.49
C PHE A 3 2.43 12.48 23.56
N TRP A 4 2.87 13.59 22.93
CA TRP A 4 1.98 14.42 22.09
C TRP A 4 1.93 14.02 20.62
N PHE A 5 2.93 13.31 20.08
CA PHE A 5 2.95 12.97 18.65
C PHE A 5 2.13 11.72 18.29
N VAL A 6 2.03 10.73 19.18
CA VAL A 6 1.25 9.51 18.90
C VAL A 6 -0.26 9.76 19.01
N CYS A 7 -0.69 10.72 19.85
CA CYS A 7 -2.12 11.02 20.02
C CYS A 7 -2.68 11.96 18.94
N SER A 8 -1.84 12.72 18.23
CA SER A 8 -2.29 13.60 17.14
C SER A 8 -2.48 12.86 15.80
N PHE A 9 -1.81 11.72 15.58
CA PHE A 9 -1.98 10.95 14.34
C PHE A 9 -3.26 10.10 14.31
N ARG A 10 -3.89 9.86 15.46
CA ARG A 10 -5.15 9.11 15.57
C ARG A 10 -6.40 9.94 15.25
N LEU A 11 -6.27 11.27 15.12
CA LEU A 11 -7.38 12.17 14.75
C LEU A 11 -7.35 12.62 13.28
N SER A 12 -6.21 12.51 12.58
CA SER A 12 -6.13 12.76 11.12
C SER A 12 -6.48 11.54 10.26
N PHE A 13 -6.48 10.33 10.84
CA PHE A 13 -6.88 9.10 10.12
C PHE A 13 -8.39 8.97 9.87
N LYS A 14 -9.20 9.90 10.39
CA LYS A 14 -10.66 9.97 10.15
C LYS A 14 -11.07 11.05 9.14
N ILE A 15 -10.11 11.86 8.65
CA ILE A 15 -10.33 12.85 7.59
C ILE A 15 -9.68 12.41 6.27
N TRP A 16 -8.77 11.43 6.29
CA TRP A 16 -8.16 10.84 5.08
C TRP A 16 -8.81 9.51 4.62
N ARG A 17 -10.08 9.30 5.01
CA ARG A 17 -10.91 8.15 4.58
C ARG A 17 -12.26 8.61 4.00
N GLU A 18 -12.27 9.75 3.31
CA GLU A 18 -13.39 10.21 2.47
C GLU A 18 -12.91 10.90 1.17
N GLY A 19 -11.75 10.53 0.64
CA GLY A 19 -11.18 11.24 -0.52
C GLY A 19 -10.30 10.41 -1.42
N PHE A 20 -10.68 9.17 -1.76
CA PHE A 20 -10.12 8.47 -2.91
C PHE A 20 -11.07 7.37 -3.42
N SER A 21 -12.30 7.76 -3.72
CA SER A 21 -13.18 7.05 -4.65
C SER A 21 -13.78 8.09 -5.58
N SER A 22 -13.80 7.79 -6.88
CA SER A 22 -14.40 8.58 -7.97
C SER A 22 -13.46 9.48 -8.74
N TRP A 23 -12.63 8.88 -9.60
CA TRP A 23 -12.33 9.44 -10.92
C TRP A 23 -12.25 8.31 -11.93
N CYS A 24 -13.40 7.89 -12.47
CA CYS A 24 -13.55 7.37 -13.83
C CYS A 24 -15.04 7.05 -14.12
N MET A 25 -15.51 7.48 -15.30
CA MET A 25 -16.81 7.21 -15.95
C MET A 25 -17.97 8.02 -15.32
N ASP A 26 -18.80 8.82 -16.01
CA ASP A 26 -19.28 8.81 -17.39
C ASP A 26 -19.66 10.23 -17.84
N GLY A 27 -19.10 10.70 -18.96
CA GLY A 27 -19.54 11.90 -19.66
C GLY A 27 -20.34 11.55 -20.91
N LYS A 28 -21.60 11.13 -20.77
CA LYS A 28 -22.55 11.00 -21.89
C LYS A 28 -23.70 11.99 -21.70
N PRO A 29 -23.99 12.87 -22.67
CA PRO A 29 -25.17 13.73 -22.58
C PRO A 29 -26.45 12.95 -22.89
N MET A 30 -27.45 13.19 -22.04
CA MET A 30 -28.83 12.71 -22.09
C MET A 30 -29.48 13.02 -23.45
N ARG A 31 -29.87 11.99 -24.23
CA ARG A 31 -30.84 12.16 -25.33
C ARG A 31 -32.11 11.36 -25.04
N ARG A 32 -33.21 12.11 -25.09
CA ARG A 32 -34.59 11.71 -24.81
C ARG A 32 -35.06 10.71 -25.86
N CYS A 33 -35.49 9.53 -25.41
CA CYS A 33 -36.19 8.56 -26.24
C CYS A 33 -37.59 9.09 -26.58
N THR A 34 -37.92 9.17 -27.87
CA THR A 34 -39.32 9.17 -28.33
C THR A 34 -39.48 8.02 -29.31
N SER A 35 -40.35 7.08 -28.92
CA SER A 35 -40.90 6.01 -29.74
C SER A 35 -41.53 6.57 -31.02
N THR A 36 -41.53 5.80 -32.11
CA THR A 36 -42.72 5.12 -32.72
C THR A 36 -42.23 4.32 -33.95
N ARG A 37 -42.76 3.11 -34.17
CA ARG A 37 -42.58 2.27 -35.37
C ARG A 37 -43.61 2.67 -36.47
N PRO A 38 -43.84 1.88 -37.53
CA PRO A 38 -43.10 1.74 -38.78
C PRO A 38 -43.96 2.11 -40.02
N GLY A 39 -43.35 2.35 -41.19
CA GLY A 39 -44.12 2.34 -42.45
C GLY A 39 -43.52 3.11 -43.62
N GLU A 40 -43.29 2.36 -44.70
CA GLU A 40 -43.59 2.68 -46.11
C GLU A 40 -42.81 3.77 -46.88
N THR A 41 -42.05 3.24 -47.87
CA THR A 41 -41.95 3.65 -49.28
C THR A 41 -42.47 5.03 -49.70
N GLY A 42 -41.59 5.82 -50.35
CA GLY A 42 -42.01 6.91 -51.24
C GLY A 42 -40.89 7.91 -51.48
N MET A 43 -40.25 7.84 -52.64
CA MET A 43 -39.51 8.96 -53.21
C MET A 43 -40.52 10.05 -53.60
N ASP A 44 -40.31 11.31 -53.23
CA ASP A 44 -40.36 12.37 -54.24
C ASP A 44 -39.67 13.68 -53.82
N VAL A 45 -39.12 14.29 -54.86
CA VAL A 45 -38.23 15.45 -54.89
C VAL A 45 -39.04 16.75 -54.74
N THR A 46 -38.62 17.66 -53.85
CA THR A 46 -38.65 19.10 -54.15
C THR A 46 -37.59 19.85 -53.36
N SER A 47 -36.63 20.36 -54.11
CA SER A 47 -35.60 21.31 -53.73
C SER A 47 -36.20 22.54 -53.08
N ARG A 48 -35.87 22.80 -51.81
CA ARG A 48 -36.06 24.11 -51.18
C ARG A 48 -34.72 24.60 -50.67
N CYS A 49 -34.15 25.58 -51.38
CA CYS A 49 -33.01 26.34 -50.91
C CYS A 49 -33.35 26.94 -49.55
N THR A 50 -32.72 26.45 -48.49
CA THR A 50 -32.74 27.09 -47.17
C THR A 50 -31.48 27.93 -47.05
N LEU A 51 -31.69 29.24 -46.90
CA LEU A 51 -30.67 30.21 -46.52
C LEU A 51 -29.92 29.67 -45.30
N GLY A 52 -28.60 29.54 -45.41
CA GLY A 52 -27.75 28.97 -44.37
C GLY A 52 -27.80 29.79 -43.09
N ASP A 53 -27.94 29.10 -41.95
CA ASP A 53 -27.84 29.68 -40.62
C ASP A 53 -26.50 30.41 -40.42
N PRO A 54 -26.49 31.68 -39.99
CA PRO A 54 -25.26 32.44 -39.76
C PRO A 54 -24.44 31.98 -38.54
N ASN A 55 -24.88 30.93 -37.84
CA ASN A 55 -24.19 30.35 -36.67
C ASN A 55 -23.59 28.96 -36.92
N LYS A 56 -23.44 28.52 -38.18
CA LYS A 56 -22.72 27.29 -38.48
C LYS A 56 -21.20 27.56 -38.42
N LEU A 57 -20.57 27.16 -37.32
CA LEU A 57 -19.11 26.97 -37.27
C LEU A 57 -18.73 26.03 -38.43
N PRO A 58 -17.64 26.30 -39.17
CA PRO A 58 -17.25 25.47 -40.30
C PRO A 58 -16.97 24.04 -39.81
N GLU A 59 -17.85 23.11 -40.20
CA GLU A 59 -17.62 21.68 -40.09
C GLU A 59 -16.45 21.30 -40.99
N GLY A 60 -15.42 20.67 -40.40
CA GLY A 60 -14.51 19.82 -41.16
C GLY A 60 -13.09 20.34 -41.35
N VAL A 61 -12.42 20.83 -40.30
CA VAL A 61 -10.96 20.68 -40.27
C VAL A 61 -10.67 19.19 -40.01
N PRO A 62 -9.99 18.47 -40.93
CA PRO A 62 -9.56 17.11 -40.67
C PRO A 62 -8.66 17.15 -39.44
N GLN A 63 -9.08 16.52 -38.34
CA GLN A 63 -8.20 16.38 -37.19
C GLN A 63 -7.00 15.54 -37.67
N PRO A 64 -5.76 15.96 -37.35
CA PRO A 64 -4.58 15.23 -37.77
C PRO A 64 -4.66 13.78 -37.29
N ALA A 65 -4.20 12.84 -38.11
CA ALA A 65 -4.17 11.43 -37.74
C ALA A 65 -3.41 11.27 -36.41
N ARG A 66 -4.13 10.78 -35.38
CA ARG A 66 -3.58 10.51 -34.05
C ARG A 66 -3.59 9.01 -33.82
N MET A 67 -2.44 8.43 -33.50
CA MET A 67 -2.31 7.02 -33.10
C MET A 67 -1.65 6.94 -31.73
N PRO A 68 -2.41 6.67 -30.64
CA PRO A 68 -1.81 6.47 -29.32
C PRO A 68 -1.02 5.15 -29.29
N TYR A 69 0.16 5.18 -28.69
CA TYR A 69 1.01 4.01 -28.45
C TYR A 69 1.27 3.87 -26.95
N ILE A 70 1.08 2.66 -26.41
CA ILE A 70 1.36 2.30 -25.02
C ILE A 70 2.29 1.09 -25.06
N SER A 71 3.42 1.17 -24.37
CA SER A 71 4.39 0.08 -24.28
C SER A 71 4.26 -0.64 -22.93
N ASP A 72 3.91 -1.93 -22.97
CA ASP A 72 3.83 -2.77 -21.78
C ASP A 72 5.23 -3.11 -21.21
N LYS A 73 6.27 -3.01 -22.04
CA LYS A 73 7.65 -3.36 -21.66
C LYS A 73 8.39 -2.22 -20.98
N HIS A 74 8.04 -0.99 -21.33
CA HIS A 74 8.79 0.19 -20.89
C HIS A 74 8.87 0.32 -19.35
N PRO A 75 7.78 0.15 -18.56
CA PRO A 75 7.87 0.27 -17.10
C PRO A 75 8.84 -0.74 -16.47
N ARG A 76 8.80 -2.00 -16.91
CA ARG A 76 9.66 -3.07 -16.38
C ARG A 76 11.12 -2.83 -16.74
N GLN A 77 11.41 -2.52 -18.00
CA GLN A 77 12.77 -2.25 -18.48
C GLN A 77 13.37 -1.01 -17.81
N THR A 78 12.58 0.04 -17.65
CA THR A 78 13.02 1.26 -16.95
C THR A 78 13.35 0.97 -15.50
N LEU A 79 12.51 0.21 -14.79
CA LEU A 79 12.79 -0.15 -13.38
C LEU A 79 14.02 -1.07 -13.25
N GLU A 80 14.20 -2.01 -14.17
CA GLU A 80 15.41 -2.86 -14.25
C GLU A 80 16.69 -2.01 -14.37
N VAL A 81 16.70 -1.01 -15.26
CA VAL A 81 17.82 -0.08 -15.42
C VAL A 81 18.03 0.79 -14.18
N ILE A 82 16.96 1.29 -13.56
CA ILE A 82 17.04 2.08 -12.32
C ILE A 82 17.63 1.26 -11.17
N ASN A 83 17.29 -0.03 -11.08
CA ASN A 83 17.91 -0.93 -10.10
C ASN A 83 19.40 -1.16 -10.38
N LEU A 84 19.81 -1.22 -11.66
CA LEU A 84 21.22 -1.28 -12.03
C LEU A 84 21.96 -0.02 -11.58
N LEU A 85 21.42 1.17 -11.81
CA LEU A 85 21.97 2.44 -11.32
C LEU A 85 22.14 2.43 -9.80
N ARG A 86 21.15 1.94 -9.05
CA ARG A 86 21.24 1.76 -7.59
C ARG A 86 22.43 0.87 -7.21
N LYS A 87 22.58 -0.29 -7.86
CA LYS A 87 23.67 -1.24 -7.58
C LYS A 87 25.06 -0.64 -7.85
N HIS A 88 25.17 0.22 -8.87
CA HIS A 88 26.39 0.97 -9.17
C HIS A 88 26.54 2.27 -8.35
N ARG A 89 25.54 2.61 -7.53
CA ARG A 89 25.48 3.85 -6.72
C ARG A 89 25.50 5.11 -7.58
N GLU A 90 25.01 5.00 -8.81
CA GLU A 90 24.86 6.12 -9.72
C GLU A 90 23.57 6.87 -9.39
N LEU A 91 23.62 8.20 -9.41
CA LEU A 91 22.47 9.09 -9.17
C LEU A 91 21.74 8.89 -7.83
N CYS A 92 22.32 8.12 -6.89
CA CYS A 92 21.78 7.94 -5.56
C CYS A 92 21.91 9.23 -4.74
N ASP A 93 20.79 9.79 -4.34
CA ASP A 93 20.66 11.06 -3.63
C ASP A 93 20.30 10.89 -2.15
N VAL A 94 20.21 9.63 -1.67
CA VAL A 94 20.02 9.30 -0.26
C VAL A 94 20.71 8.00 0.14
N VAL A 95 21.18 7.96 1.39
CA VAL A 95 21.70 6.76 2.06
C VAL A 95 20.85 6.50 3.30
N LEU A 96 20.20 5.33 3.35
CA LEU A 96 19.46 4.88 4.53
C LEU A 96 20.40 4.12 5.45
N VAL A 97 20.50 4.54 6.70
CA VAL A 97 21.29 3.89 7.73
C VAL A 97 20.35 3.13 8.65
N VAL A 98 20.43 1.81 8.63
CA VAL A 98 19.62 0.91 9.47
C VAL A 98 20.56 0.01 10.24
N GLY A 99 20.61 0.21 11.56
CA GLY A 99 21.62 -0.43 12.41
C GLY A 99 23.03 -0.11 11.93
N ALA A 100 23.78 -1.14 11.52
CA ALA A 100 25.12 -1.02 10.97
C ALA A 100 25.16 -0.96 9.43
N LYS A 101 24.05 -1.21 8.74
CA LYS A 101 24.00 -1.22 7.27
C LYS A 101 23.72 0.16 6.70
N LYS A 102 24.39 0.45 5.58
CA LYS A 102 24.14 1.62 4.72
C LYS A 102 23.56 1.17 3.38
N ILE A 103 22.38 1.66 3.03
CA ILE A 103 21.65 1.32 1.81
C ILE A 103 21.56 2.58 0.93
N TYR A 104 22.21 2.55 -0.23
CA TYR A 104 22.15 3.63 -1.22
C TYR A 104 20.86 3.50 -2.04
N ALA A 105 20.15 4.61 -2.22
CA ALA A 105 18.88 4.62 -2.93
C ALA A 105 18.60 5.98 -3.59
N HIS A 106 17.49 6.00 -4.34
CA HIS A 106 16.98 7.18 -5.02
C HIS A 106 15.70 7.64 -4.32
N ARG A 107 15.66 8.88 -3.84
CA ARG A 107 14.51 9.45 -3.09
C ARG A 107 13.22 9.37 -3.90
N VAL A 108 13.30 9.55 -5.22
CA VAL A 108 12.15 9.50 -6.12
C VAL A 108 11.49 8.12 -6.15
N ILE A 109 12.27 7.04 -6.18
CA ILE A 109 11.76 5.67 -6.20
C ILE A 109 11.13 5.33 -4.86
N LEU A 110 11.82 5.65 -3.77
CA LEU A 110 11.29 5.41 -2.42
C LEU A 110 9.98 6.19 -2.16
N SER A 111 9.93 7.46 -2.58
CA SER A 111 8.74 8.31 -2.45
C SER A 111 7.58 7.82 -3.32
N ALA A 112 7.87 7.25 -4.50
CA ALA A 112 6.84 6.68 -5.37
C ALA A 112 6.20 5.45 -4.71
N CYS A 113 7.02 4.56 -4.15
CA CYS A 113 6.55 3.31 -3.54
C CYS A 113 5.95 3.49 -2.14
N SER A 114 6.44 4.44 -1.34
CA SER A 114 6.08 4.58 0.08
C SER A 114 5.61 6.01 0.41
N PRO A 115 4.39 6.15 0.95
CA PRO A 115 3.91 7.43 1.46
C PRO A 115 4.76 7.96 2.64
N TYR A 116 5.35 7.07 3.44
CA TYR A 116 6.26 7.43 4.53
C TYR A 116 7.53 8.13 4.00
N PHE A 117 8.22 7.52 3.02
CA PHE A 117 9.39 8.14 2.40
C PHE A 117 9.03 9.43 1.66
N ARG A 118 7.86 9.46 1.01
CA ARG A 118 7.36 10.68 0.37
C ARG A 118 7.24 11.82 1.37
N ALA A 119 6.53 11.61 2.47
CA ALA A 119 6.34 12.62 3.50
C ALA A 119 7.68 13.09 4.11
N MET A 120 8.61 12.16 4.35
CA MET A 120 9.94 12.48 4.86
C MET A 120 10.78 13.31 3.87
N PHE A 121 10.73 12.99 2.57
CA PHE A 121 11.57 13.64 1.58
C PHE A 121 10.98 14.92 0.99
N THR A 122 9.65 15.06 0.96
CA THR A 122 8.98 16.27 0.47
C THR A 122 8.57 17.22 1.59
N GLY A 123 8.80 16.88 2.85
CA GLY A 123 8.49 17.72 4.00
C GLY A 123 9.45 18.91 4.16
N GLU A 124 9.05 19.88 4.99
CA GLU A 124 9.88 21.05 5.33
C GLU A 124 10.86 20.78 6.49
N LEU A 125 10.87 19.56 7.03
CA LEU A 125 11.70 19.15 8.16
C LEU A 125 13.17 18.90 7.72
N ALA A 126 14.08 18.87 8.69
CA ALA A 126 15.53 18.76 8.42
C ALA A 126 15.92 17.50 7.63
N GLU A 127 15.16 16.42 7.82
CA GLU A 127 15.31 15.13 7.13
C GLU A 127 15.16 15.27 5.61
N SER A 128 14.43 16.27 5.11
CA SER A 128 14.29 16.50 3.67
C SER A 128 15.57 17.03 3.01
N ARG A 129 16.53 17.50 3.80
CA ARG A 129 17.83 18.04 3.34
C ARG A 129 19.01 17.11 3.67
N GLN A 130 18.77 16.03 4.39
CA GLN A 130 19.80 15.08 4.77
C GLN A 130 20.10 14.09 3.65
N THR A 131 21.39 13.88 3.38
CA THR A 131 21.87 12.85 2.44
C THR A 131 22.00 11.48 3.10
N GLU A 132 22.20 11.42 4.43
CA GLU A 132 22.13 10.20 5.23
C GLU A 132 20.96 10.28 6.21
N VAL A 133 20.08 9.28 6.17
CA VAL A 133 18.88 9.21 7.00
C VAL A 133 18.93 7.95 7.86
N VAL A 134 18.87 8.13 9.18
CA VAL A 134 18.88 7.01 10.14
C VAL A 134 17.45 6.53 10.36
N ILE A 135 17.16 5.28 9.96
CA ILE A 135 15.86 4.64 10.22
C ILE A 135 16.02 3.74 11.44
N ARG A 136 15.15 3.96 12.42
CA ARG A 136 15.08 3.19 13.67
C ARG A 136 13.89 2.24 13.64
N ASP A 137 13.91 1.27 14.56
CA ASP A 137 12.77 0.36 14.81
C ASP A 137 12.40 -0.56 13.63
N ILE A 138 13.34 -0.78 12.71
CA ILE A 138 13.21 -1.74 11.60
C ILE A 138 14.43 -2.67 11.61
N ASP A 139 14.18 -3.96 11.41
CA ASP A 139 15.23 -4.96 11.20
C ASP A 139 16.00 -4.71 9.88
N GLU A 140 17.33 -4.85 9.92
CA GLU A 140 18.19 -4.56 8.78
C GLU A 140 17.85 -5.39 7.53
N ARG A 141 17.50 -6.67 7.72
CA ARG A 141 17.15 -7.59 6.64
C ARG A 141 15.76 -7.31 6.10
N ALA A 142 14.80 -6.99 6.98
CA ALA A 142 13.47 -6.57 6.56
C ALA A 142 13.53 -5.29 5.71
N MET A 143 14.32 -4.30 6.13
CA MET A 143 14.53 -3.08 5.35
C MET A 143 15.10 -3.37 3.97
N GLU A 144 16.14 -4.19 3.89
CA GLU A 144 16.79 -4.55 2.63
C GLU A 144 15.79 -5.19 1.64
N LEU A 145 14.95 -6.11 2.11
CA LEU A 145 13.89 -6.73 1.30
C LEU A 145 12.85 -5.72 0.80
N LEU A 146 12.44 -4.77 1.65
CA LEU A 146 11.46 -3.74 1.28
C LEU A 146 12.03 -2.75 0.25
N ILE A 147 13.31 -2.39 0.38
CA ILE A 147 13.98 -1.55 -0.61
C ILE A 147 14.18 -2.33 -1.90
N ASP A 148 14.57 -3.60 -1.86
CA ASP A 148 14.69 -4.43 -3.06
C ASP A 148 13.36 -4.59 -3.78
N PHE A 149 12.25 -4.73 -3.05
CA PHE A 149 10.90 -4.69 -3.63
C PHE A 149 10.64 -3.40 -4.40
N ALA A 150 11.01 -2.23 -3.86
CA ALA A 150 10.81 -0.95 -4.54
C ALA A 150 11.52 -0.86 -5.91
N TYR A 151 12.58 -1.66 -6.13
CA TYR A 151 13.35 -1.70 -7.37
C TYR A 151 13.12 -2.93 -8.24
N THR A 152 12.40 -3.95 -7.75
CA THR A 152 12.21 -5.23 -8.47
C THR A 152 10.76 -5.63 -8.61
N SER A 153 9.86 -4.96 -7.87
CA SER A 153 8.44 -5.31 -7.73
C SER A 153 8.22 -6.75 -7.24
N GLN A 154 9.22 -7.33 -6.57
CA GLN A 154 9.20 -8.71 -6.12
C GLN A 154 9.65 -8.79 -4.66
N ILE A 155 8.96 -9.62 -3.88
CA ILE A 155 9.31 -9.93 -2.50
C ILE A 155 8.82 -11.33 -2.15
N THR A 156 9.63 -12.07 -1.39
CA THR A 156 9.30 -13.42 -0.94
C THR A 156 8.98 -13.39 0.54
N VAL A 157 7.72 -13.70 0.88
CA VAL A 157 7.26 -13.79 2.27
C VAL A 157 7.42 -15.24 2.75
N GLU A 158 8.12 -15.41 3.87
CA GLU A 158 8.45 -16.71 4.46
C GLU A 158 8.21 -16.68 5.96
N GLU A 159 8.08 -17.86 6.59
CA GLU A 159 7.87 -17.96 8.03
C GLU A 159 8.98 -17.27 8.84
N GLY A 160 10.23 -17.38 8.39
CA GLY A 160 11.39 -16.79 9.06
C GLY A 160 11.50 -15.27 8.93
N ASN A 161 10.76 -14.64 8.00
CA ASN A 161 10.86 -13.19 7.76
C ASN A 161 9.56 -12.42 8.04
N VAL A 162 8.39 -13.08 8.02
CA VAL A 162 7.09 -12.40 8.09
C VAL A 162 6.88 -11.60 9.37
N GLN A 163 7.45 -12.07 10.49
CA GLN A 163 7.34 -11.42 11.81
C GLN A 163 8.07 -10.08 11.87
N THR A 164 9.20 -9.93 11.15
CA THR A 164 9.95 -8.67 11.03
C THR A 164 9.50 -7.85 9.84
N LEU A 165 9.00 -8.49 8.79
CA LEU A 165 8.60 -7.85 7.54
C LEU A 165 7.26 -7.11 7.65
N LEU A 166 6.24 -7.71 8.29
CA LEU A 166 4.93 -7.08 8.43
C LEU A 166 5.00 -5.75 9.22
N PRO A 167 5.66 -5.67 10.39
CA PRO A 167 5.76 -4.41 11.14
C PRO A 167 6.49 -3.33 10.35
N ALA A 168 7.56 -3.71 9.64
CA ALA A 168 8.32 -2.79 8.79
C ALA A 168 7.47 -2.27 7.62
N ALA A 169 6.69 -3.14 6.97
CA ALA A 169 5.76 -2.75 5.91
C ALA A 169 4.63 -1.84 6.42
N CYS A 170 4.14 -2.06 7.65
CA CYS A 170 3.19 -1.17 8.32
C CYS A 170 3.79 0.22 8.58
N LEU A 171 5.00 0.29 9.12
CA LEU A 171 5.69 1.55 9.40
C LEU A 171 5.98 2.34 8.12
N LEU A 172 6.50 1.68 7.09
CA LEU A 172 6.79 2.30 5.79
C LEU A 172 5.54 2.49 4.92
N GLN A 173 4.36 2.14 5.41
CA GLN A 173 3.07 2.30 4.73
C GLN A 173 3.00 1.62 3.36
N LEU A 174 3.60 0.43 3.23
CA LEU A 174 3.61 -0.40 2.02
C LEU A 174 2.42 -1.38 2.05
N ALA A 175 1.25 -0.92 1.63
CA ALA A 175 -0.02 -1.65 1.75
C ALA A 175 0.00 -3.02 1.06
N GLU A 176 0.52 -3.11 -0.16
CA GLU A 176 0.58 -4.37 -0.94
C GLU A 176 1.37 -5.46 -0.19
N ILE A 177 2.47 -5.08 0.47
CA ILE A 177 3.31 -6.02 1.22
C ILE A 177 2.65 -6.41 2.54
N GLN A 178 1.96 -5.46 3.21
CA GLN A 178 1.17 -5.77 4.40
C GLN A 178 0.07 -6.80 4.09
N GLU A 179 -0.63 -6.63 2.97
CA GLU A 179 -1.65 -7.56 2.51
C GLU A 179 -1.05 -8.93 2.20
N ALA A 180 0.06 -9.00 1.46
CA ALA A 180 0.75 -10.25 1.17
C ALA A 180 1.19 -10.99 2.47
N CYS A 181 1.73 -10.26 3.45
CA CYS A 181 2.11 -10.81 4.75
C CYS A 181 0.88 -11.32 5.53
N CYS A 182 -0.22 -10.57 5.52
CA CYS A 182 -1.47 -10.98 6.17
C CYS A 182 -2.04 -12.24 5.50
N GLU A 183 -2.05 -12.32 4.18
CA GLU A 183 -2.49 -13.50 3.44
C GLU A 183 -1.63 -14.72 3.73
N PHE A 184 -0.31 -14.55 3.82
CA PHE A 184 0.58 -15.63 4.24
C PHE A 184 0.23 -16.13 5.65
N LEU A 185 0.07 -15.23 6.62
CA LEU A 185 -0.28 -15.60 8.00
C LEU A 185 -1.65 -16.26 8.10
N LYS A 186 -2.64 -15.83 7.31
CA LYS A 186 -3.97 -16.49 7.25
C LYS A 186 -3.86 -17.95 6.80
N ARG A 187 -3.01 -18.24 5.81
CA ARG A 187 -2.81 -19.61 5.29
C ARG A 187 -2.05 -20.51 6.25
N GLN A 188 -1.26 -19.93 7.15
CA GLN A 188 -0.48 -20.63 8.16
C GLN A 188 -1.19 -20.74 9.52
N LEU A 189 -2.47 -20.33 9.61
CA LEU A 189 -3.24 -20.45 10.85
C LEU A 189 -3.43 -21.91 11.25
N ASP A 190 -2.97 -22.23 12.45
CA ASP A 190 -3.02 -23.56 13.06
C ASP A 190 -3.44 -23.43 14.54
N PRO A 191 -4.12 -24.42 15.13
CA PRO A 191 -4.51 -24.38 16.54
C PRO A 191 -3.32 -24.11 17.49
N SER A 192 -2.11 -24.59 17.15
CA SER A 192 -0.90 -24.37 17.94
C SER A 192 -0.37 -22.93 17.91
N ASN A 193 -0.63 -22.17 16.84
CA ASN A 193 -0.08 -20.83 16.62
C ASN A 193 -1.14 -19.70 16.60
N CYS A 194 -2.43 -20.04 16.62
CA CYS A 194 -3.53 -19.10 16.43
C CYS A 194 -3.53 -17.94 17.45
N LEU A 195 -3.19 -18.21 18.70
CA LEU A 195 -3.07 -17.17 19.75
C LEU A 195 -1.95 -16.18 19.45
N GLY A 196 -0.82 -16.66 18.94
CA GLY A 196 0.32 -15.84 18.56
C GLY A 196 -0.01 -14.94 17.38
N ILE A 197 -0.61 -15.50 16.32
CA ILE A 197 -1.02 -14.75 15.12
C ILE A 197 -2.08 -13.69 15.47
N ARG A 198 -3.03 -14.01 16.35
CA ARG A 198 -4.05 -13.07 16.83
C ARG A 198 -3.43 -11.90 17.59
N ALA A 199 -2.55 -12.16 18.55
CA ALA A 199 -1.85 -11.12 19.31
C ALA A 199 -0.96 -10.24 18.40
N PHE A 200 -0.32 -10.86 17.42
CA PHE A 200 0.49 -10.16 16.42
C PHE A 200 -0.37 -9.25 15.54
N ALA A 201 -1.52 -9.74 15.07
CA ALA A 201 -2.45 -8.97 14.26
C ALA A 201 -3.04 -7.77 15.01
N ASP A 202 -3.33 -7.92 16.31
CA ASP A 202 -3.80 -6.84 17.17
C ASP A 202 -2.72 -5.75 17.34
N THR A 203 -1.48 -6.17 17.62
CA THR A 203 -0.33 -5.26 17.79
C THR A 203 -0.08 -4.38 16.57
N HIS A 204 -0.20 -4.94 15.36
CA HIS A 204 0.06 -4.23 14.11
C HIS A 204 -1.21 -3.65 13.45
N SER A 205 -2.35 -3.67 14.15
CA SER A 205 -3.63 -3.16 13.65
C SER A 205 -4.11 -3.80 12.33
N CYS A 206 -3.70 -5.05 12.07
CA CYS A 206 -4.10 -5.83 10.90
C CYS A 206 -5.52 -6.39 11.11
N ARG A 207 -6.52 -5.53 10.98
CA ARG A 207 -7.92 -5.83 11.38
C ARG A 207 -8.49 -7.09 10.76
N GLU A 208 -8.21 -7.35 9.49
CA GLU A 208 -8.76 -8.52 8.80
C GLU A 208 -8.10 -9.82 9.25
N LEU A 209 -6.77 -9.80 9.47
CA LEU A 209 -6.07 -10.95 10.05
C LEU A 209 -6.55 -11.21 11.48
N LEU A 210 -6.72 -10.16 12.28
CA LEU A 210 -7.24 -10.25 13.65
C LEU A 210 -8.62 -10.90 13.68
N ARG A 211 -9.54 -10.42 12.84
CA ARG A 211 -10.91 -10.96 12.75
C ARG A 211 -10.93 -12.45 12.40
N ILE A 212 -10.07 -12.88 11.47
CA ILE A 212 -9.97 -14.28 11.05
C ILE A 212 -9.35 -15.12 12.17
N ALA A 213 -8.26 -14.65 12.78
CA ALA A 213 -7.60 -15.33 13.88
C ALA A 213 -8.50 -15.44 15.13
N ASP A 214 -9.28 -14.40 15.44
CA ASP A 214 -10.28 -14.39 16.52
C ASP A 214 -11.37 -15.45 16.27
N LYS A 215 -11.94 -15.49 15.07
CA LYS A 215 -12.96 -16.48 14.69
C LYS A 215 -12.42 -17.91 14.75
N PHE A 216 -11.21 -18.12 14.24
CA PHE A 216 -10.53 -19.41 14.28
C PHE A 216 -10.26 -19.84 15.72
N THR A 217 -9.80 -18.91 16.56
CA THR A 217 -9.60 -19.16 17.99
C THR A 217 -10.91 -19.61 18.64
N GLN A 218 -12.00 -18.87 18.47
CA GLN A 218 -13.29 -19.19 19.09
C GLN A 218 -13.82 -20.58 18.70
N HIS A 219 -13.64 -21.00 17.45
CA HIS A 219 -14.09 -22.32 16.99
C HIS A 219 -13.29 -23.46 17.62
N ASN A 220 -11.96 -23.38 17.62
CA ASN A 220 -11.10 -24.45 18.14
C ASN A 220 -11.18 -24.56 19.67
N PHE A 221 -11.39 -23.45 20.39
CA PHE A 221 -11.60 -23.48 21.84
C PHE A 221 -12.92 -24.16 22.25
N GLN A 222 -13.90 -24.28 21.36
CA GLN A 222 -15.14 -25.02 21.63
C GLN A 222 -14.99 -26.53 21.38
N GLU A 223 -14.10 -26.96 20.48
CA GLU A 223 -13.82 -28.38 20.21
C GLU A 223 -12.82 -29.00 21.20
N ASP A 224 -11.81 -28.26 21.66
CA ASP A 224 -10.73 -28.78 22.51
C ASP A 224 -10.82 -28.30 23.99
N MET A 225 -11.78 -28.84 24.75
CA MET A 225 -11.80 -28.72 26.23
C MET A 225 -10.74 -29.57 26.95
N VAL A 226 -9.51 -29.68 26.42
CA VAL A 226 -8.34 -30.23 27.15
C VAL A 226 -7.07 -29.40 26.90
N PHE A 227 -7.21 -28.09 26.68
CA PHE A 227 -6.08 -27.17 26.52
C PHE A 227 -5.87 -26.06 27.58
N PRO A 228 -6.60 -25.92 28.72
CA PRO A 228 -6.37 -24.77 29.60
C PRO A 228 -5.08 -24.82 30.44
N LEU A 229 -4.49 -26.00 30.70
CA LEU A 229 -3.40 -26.11 31.69
C LEU A 229 -1.98 -25.93 31.13
N ARG A 230 -1.77 -25.96 29.82
CA ARG A 230 -0.43 -25.80 29.22
C ARG A 230 -0.13 -24.40 28.69
N THR A 231 -1.13 -23.63 28.28
CA THR A 231 -0.94 -22.27 27.74
C THR A 231 -1.09 -21.15 28.75
N ALA A 232 -1.81 -21.38 29.86
CA ALA A 232 -1.90 -20.41 30.95
C ALA A 232 -0.52 -20.06 31.55
N LEU A 233 0.41 -21.03 31.57
CA LEU A 233 1.79 -20.81 32.03
C LEU A 233 2.67 -20.08 30.99
N ALA A 234 2.46 -20.29 29.70
CA ALA A 234 3.26 -19.65 28.65
C ALA A 234 2.93 -18.16 28.45
N VAL A 235 1.65 -17.78 28.61
CA VAL A 235 1.22 -16.37 28.53
C VAL A 235 1.60 -15.63 29.82
N SER A 236 1.54 -16.28 31.00
CA SER A 236 1.93 -15.65 32.26
C SER A 236 3.45 -15.50 32.42
N GLN A 237 4.27 -16.47 31.95
CA GLN A 237 5.74 -16.37 32.08
C GLN A 237 6.37 -15.28 31.20
N LYS A 238 5.88 -15.05 29.98
CA LYS A 238 6.40 -13.93 29.15
C LYS A 238 5.91 -12.56 29.64
N PHE A 239 4.71 -12.48 30.20
CA PHE A 239 4.20 -11.24 30.77
C PHE A 239 4.94 -10.86 32.06
N TRP A 240 5.27 -11.84 32.93
CA TRP A 240 6.07 -11.58 34.14
C TRP A 240 7.54 -11.25 33.81
N TYR A 241 8.17 -11.93 32.84
CA TYR A 241 9.56 -11.63 32.44
C TYR A 241 9.74 -10.20 31.91
N VAL A 242 8.76 -9.69 31.15
CA VAL A 242 8.78 -8.33 30.62
C VAL A 242 8.51 -7.28 31.71
N VAL A 243 7.63 -7.59 32.68
CA VAL A 243 7.36 -6.70 33.82
C VAL A 243 8.51 -6.69 34.84
N SER A 244 9.22 -7.81 35.03
CA SER A 244 10.41 -7.89 35.90
C SER A 244 11.62 -7.16 35.33
N SER A 245 11.78 -7.16 34.00
CA SER A 245 12.98 -6.61 33.34
C SER A 245 12.93 -5.09 33.16
N LEU A 246 11.80 -4.46 33.48
CA LEU A 246 11.61 -2.99 33.45
C LEU A 246 11.67 -2.34 34.83
N SER A 247 11.84 -3.11 35.90
CA SER A 247 12.22 -2.60 37.22
C SER A 247 13.74 -2.68 37.35
N PHE A 248 14.39 -1.54 37.12
CA PHE A 248 15.84 -1.34 37.19
C PHE A 248 16.51 -1.99 38.41
N PRO A 249 17.74 -2.53 38.25
CA PRO A 249 18.72 -2.59 39.32
C PRO A 249 19.38 -1.22 39.46
N PHE A 250 19.19 -0.54 40.59
CA PHE A 250 20.14 0.45 41.09
C PHE A 250 20.14 0.42 42.62
N THR A 251 21.28 -0.07 43.15
CA THR A 251 21.93 0.22 44.45
C THR A 251 21.11 0.12 45.73
#